data_AF-T0RKL5-F1
#
_entry.id   AF-T0RKL5-F1
#
_cell.length_a   1.000
_cell.length_b   1.000
_cell.length_c   1.000
_cell.angle_alpha   90.00
_cell.angle_beta   90.00
_cell.angle_gamma   90.00
#
_symmetry.space_group_name_H-M   'P 1'
#
loop_
_entity.id
_entity.type
_entity.pdbx_description
1 polymer ?
#
loop_
_entity_poly.entity_id
_entity_poly.type
_entity_poly.pdbx_seq_one_letter_code
_entity_poly.pdbx_strand_id
1 'polypeptide(L)'
;METKRKTNSTSSSSNNNYNNDQYQYGNGNSGSSNGSGSGSGSSGEQTDDGTGYGDGNEDGVADGGQTQEYITIGNIALHGTGGLNRFYPNGGPLWSSTNQLSSSDQGIFYTDARFNLRIRPQSAPGQNTNDSLGNKCQYLGNPYKKLSVDICLRSQTGSCIYTHSFEEVTVGQVSKVKEFTVPNTSAPLVVEVLGVRWDYACQNYLDQGYSESDAAVNGVCPMGQVWDTSCVKFDIQFSTDHTKDFPSSAPRY
;
A
#
# COMPACT_ATOMS: atom_id res chain seq x y z
N MET A 1 59.05 7.24 36.09
CA MET A 1 58.74 7.55 34.68
C MET A 1 58.44 6.23 34.01
N GLU A 2 57.17 5.93 33.81
CA GLU A 2 56.70 4.59 33.45
C GLU A 2 55.89 4.67 32.15
N THR A 3 56.22 3.77 31.23
CA THR A 3 55.86 3.79 29.81
C THR A 3 54.41 3.30 29.60
N LYS A 4 53.56 4.12 28.97
CA LYS A 4 52.18 3.73 28.60
C LYS A 4 52.20 2.75 27.42
N ARG A 5 51.75 1.51 27.64
CA ARG A 5 51.31 0.58 26.59
C ARG A 5 49.86 0.92 26.19
N LYS A 6 49.60 1.08 24.89
CA LYS A 6 48.25 1.07 24.29
C LYS A 6 47.77 -0.38 24.21
N THR A 7 46.63 -0.67 24.82
CA THR A 7 45.86 -1.90 24.58
C THR A 7 44.67 -1.52 23.69
N ASN A 8 44.61 -2.10 22.49
CA ASN A 8 43.42 -2.03 21.63
C ASN A 8 42.36 -2.98 22.20
N SER A 9 41.25 -2.43 22.67
CA SER A 9 40.04 -3.20 22.97
C SER A 9 38.99 -2.81 21.94
N THR A 10 38.81 -3.66 20.93
CA THR A 10 37.66 -3.65 20.04
C THR A 10 36.42 -4.03 20.84
N SER A 11 35.65 -3.03 21.27
CA SER A 11 34.26 -3.23 21.70
C SER A 11 33.37 -3.15 20.46
N SER A 12 32.86 -4.30 20.05
CA SER A 12 31.78 -4.46 19.08
C SER A 12 30.51 -3.85 19.66
N SER A 13 30.16 -2.65 19.20
CA SER A 13 28.84 -2.05 19.45
C SER A 13 27.90 -2.47 18.32
N SER A 14 26.96 -3.33 18.69
CA SER A 14 25.84 -3.79 17.87
C SER A 14 25.02 -2.60 17.37
N ASN A 15 24.99 -2.40 16.05
CA ASN A 15 24.09 -1.45 15.39
C ASN A 15 22.68 -2.08 15.32
N ASN A 16 21.82 -1.72 16.27
CA ASN A 16 20.38 -1.94 16.15
C ASN A 16 19.81 -0.84 15.26
N ASN A 17 19.59 -1.16 13.97
CA ASN A 17 18.83 -0.32 13.05
C ASN A 17 17.33 -0.55 13.34
N TYR A 18 16.71 0.38 14.04
CA TYR A 18 15.26 0.47 14.16
C TYR A 18 14.72 1.39 13.06
N ASN A 19 13.72 0.91 12.32
CA ASN A 19 12.93 1.67 11.35
C ASN A 19 12.35 2.90 12.05
N ASN A 20 12.95 4.05 11.79
CA ASN A 20 12.47 5.36 12.19
C ASN A 20 12.13 6.13 10.92
N ASP A 21 11.04 5.74 10.25
CA ASP A 21 10.43 6.59 9.24
C ASP A 21 9.39 7.44 9.95
N GLN A 22 9.83 8.65 10.30
CA GLN A 22 8.97 9.76 10.68
C GLN A 22 7.88 9.94 9.63
N TYR A 23 6.63 10.11 10.10
CA TYR A 23 5.58 10.77 9.34
C TYR A 23 6.14 12.01 8.64
N GLN A 24 6.18 12.00 7.30
CA GLN A 24 6.56 13.18 6.53
C GLN A 24 5.46 14.23 6.69
N TYR A 25 5.72 15.23 7.54
CA TYR A 25 4.98 16.48 7.56
C TYR A 25 5.38 17.28 6.32
N GLY A 26 4.48 17.37 5.34
CA GLY A 26 4.63 18.26 4.19
C GLY A 26 4.54 19.72 4.63
N ASN A 27 5.67 20.36 4.88
CA ASN A 27 5.73 21.81 5.05
C ASN A 27 5.85 22.46 3.67
N GLY A 28 4.82 23.22 3.27
CA GLY A 28 4.74 23.86 1.98
C GLY A 28 5.88 24.86 1.76
N ASN A 29 6.54 24.75 0.60
CA ASN A 29 7.24 25.88 0.01
C ASN A 29 7.06 25.88 -1.51
N SER A 30 6.55 26.99 -2.01
CA SER A 30 6.27 27.28 -3.41
C SER A 30 7.53 27.22 -4.28
N GLY A 31 7.47 26.46 -5.37
CA GLY A 31 8.50 26.42 -6.41
C GLY A 31 7.91 25.97 -7.74
N SER A 32 7.55 26.94 -8.59
CA SER A 32 7.16 26.73 -9.97
C SER A 32 8.31 26.11 -10.78
N SER A 33 8.06 25.00 -11.48
CA SER A 33 8.80 24.68 -12.71
C SER A 33 7.96 23.80 -13.63
N ASN A 34 7.80 24.28 -14.87
CA ASN A 34 7.28 23.54 -16.01
C ASN A 34 8.15 22.31 -16.28
N GLY A 35 7.51 21.15 -16.43
CA GLY A 35 8.16 19.91 -16.83
C GLY A 35 7.21 19.03 -17.63
N SER A 36 6.90 19.42 -18.87
CA SER A 36 6.29 18.55 -19.86
C SER A 36 7.29 17.46 -20.23
N GLY A 37 7.22 16.31 -19.55
CA GLY A 37 8.05 15.15 -19.79
C GLY A 37 7.26 14.03 -20.47
N SER A 38 7.06 14.15 -21.78
CA SER A 38 6.66 13.03 -22.64
C SER A 38 7.82 12.05 -22.75
N GLY A 39 7.84 11.04 -21.87
CA GLY A 39 8.78 9.92 -21.92
C GLY A 39 8.19 8.76 -22.71
N SER A 40 8.37 8.79 -24.03
CA SER A 40 8.15 7.64 -24.91
C SER A 40 9.23 6.58 -24.68
N GLY A 41 8.88 5.52 -23.94
CA GLY A 41 9.61 4.25 -23.89
C GLY A 41 8.73 3.15 -24.47
N SER A 42 9.17 2.57 -25.59
CA SER A 42 8.40 1.62 -26.39
C SER A 42 8.33 0.22 -25.76
N SER A 43 7.12 -0.36 -25.87
CA SER A 43 6.74 -1.78 -25.89
C SER A 43 7.10 -2.67 -24.69
N GLY A 44 6.15 -2.77 -23.76
CA GLY A 44 5.64 -4.06 -23.31
C GLY A 44 4.14 -3.99 -23.51
N GLU A 45 3.56 -4.91 -24.28
CA GLU A 45 2.11 -5.04 -24.34
C GLU A 45 1.57 -5.21 -22.90
N GLN A 46 0.42 -4.61 -22.60
CA GLN A 46 -0.24 -4.67 -21.30
C GLN A 46 -1.73 -4.92 -21.55
N THR A 47 -2.26 -6.03 -21.01
CA THR A 47 -3.68 -6.39 -21.10
C THR A 47 -4.56 -5.37 -20.37
N ASP A 48 -5.00 -4.35 -21.10
CA ASP A 48 -5.80 -3.22 -20.63
C ASP A 48 -5.10 -2.37 -19.54
N ASP A 49 -5.36 -1.06 -19.56
CA ASP A 49 -4.69 -0.06 -18.69
C ASP A 49 -5.09 -0.18 -17.21
N GLY A 50 -5.87 -1.20 -16.84
CA GLY A 50 -6.42 -1.37 -15.49
C GLY A 50 -7.32 -0.21 -15.09
N THR A 51 -7.56 -0.06 -13.79
CA THR A 51 -8.17 1.16 -13.25
C THR A 51 -7.10 2.00 -12.57
N GLY A 52 -7.12 3.32 -12.73
CA GLY A 52 -6.14 4.17 -12.07
C GLY A 52 -6.28 5.63 -12.45
N TYR A 53 -6.06 6.53 -11.49
CA TYR A 53 -6.46 7.92 -11.60
C TYR A 53 -5.44 8.89 -10.99
N GLY A 54 -4.37 9.18 -11.72
CA GLY A 54 -3.31 10.07 -11.23
C GLY A 54 -2.40 9.39 -10.20
N ASP A 55 -1.40 10.13 -9.71
CA ASP A 55 -0.32 9.59 -8.87
C ASP A 55 -0.65 9.61 -7.36
N GLY A 56 -1.77 10.23 -6.97
CA GLY A 56 -2.20 10.30 -5.58
C GLY A 56 -1.49 11.34 -4.73
N ASN A 57 -0.84 12.33 -5.35
CA ASN A 57 -0.13 13.42 -4.68
C ASN A 57 -0.85 14.77 -4.81
N GLU A 58 -2.09 14.78 -5.28
CA GLU A 58 -2.90 15.99 -5.40
C GLU A 58 -3.32 16.54 -4.04
N ASP A 59 -3.48 17.87 -3.96
CA ASP A 59 -3.94 18.56 -2.75
C ASP A 59 -5.38 18.19 -2.41
N GLY A 60 -5.65 17.97 -1.12
CA GLY A 60 -6.98 17.76 -0.59
C GLY A 60 -7.80 19.05 -0.50
N VAL A 61 -9.11 18.88 -0.32
CA VAL A 61 -10.08 19.98 -0.18
C VAL A 61 -10.63 20.00 1.24
N ALA A 62 -10.50 21.14 1.90
CA ALA A 62 -11.11 21.36 3.21
C ALA A 62 -12.63 21.60 3.07
N ASP A 63 -13.43 20.99 3.93
CA ASP A 63 -14.89 21.16 3.97
C ASP A 63 -15.42 21.63 5.33
N GLY A 64 -14.54 21.73 6.33
CA GLY A 64 -14.85 22.16 7.69
C GLY A 64 -13.69 22.91 8.37
N GLY A 65 -12.80 23.52 7.59
CA GLY A 65 -11.64 24.26 8.11
C GLY A 65 -10.41 23.39 8.41
N GLN A 66 -10.37 22.15 7.93
CA GLN A 66 -9.23 21.26 8.08
C GLN A 66 -8.01 21.82 7.34
N THR A 67 -6.87 21.78 8.01
CA THR A 67 -5.58 22.24 7.46
C THR A 67 -4.67 21.09 7.06
N GLN A 68 -4.86 19.92 7.67
CA GLN A 68 -4.10 18.71 7.43
C GLN A 68 -4.60 17.99 6.18
N GLU A 69 -3.71 17.64 5.25
CA GLU A 69 -4.05 16.80 4.10
C GLU A 69 -4.55 15.41 4.52
N TYR A 70 -5.20 14.69 3.60
CA TYR A 70 -5.50 13.27 3.78
C TYR A 70 -4.21 12.50 4.14
N ILE A 71 -4.37 11.41 4.89
CA ILE A 71 -3.25 10.68 5.46
C ILE A 71 -2.86 9.53 4.53
N THR A 72 -1.55 9.32 4.37
CA THR A 72 -0.99 8.18 3.66
C THR A 72 -0.29 7.23 4.63
N ILE A 73 -0.72 5.98 4.68
CA ILE A 73 0.05 4.87 5.25
C ILE A 73 0.79 4.22 4.09
N GLY A 74 2.08 4.56 3.98
CA GLY A 74 2.90 4.17 2.85
C GLY A 74 3.63 2.84 3.04
N ASN A 75 4.11 2.29 1.93
CA ASN A 75 5.03 1.15 1.88
C ASN A 75 4.51 -0.11 2.61
N ILE A 76 3.20 -0.37 2.56
CA ILE A 76 2.62 -1.59 3.10
C ILE A 76 3.05 -2.74 2.20
N ALA A 77 3.97 -3.58 2.69
CA ALA A 77 4.43 -4.79 2.02
C ALA A 77 3.78 -6.03 2.65
N LEU A 78 3.23 -6.94 1.84
CA LEU A 78 2.49 -8.11 2.30
C LEU A 78 2.80 -9.33 1.45
N HIS A 79 2.91 -10.50 2.09
CA HIS A 79 2.80 -11.78 1.39
C HIS A 79 1.35 -12.07 1.01
N GLY A 80 1.18 -12.83 -0.08
CA GLY A 80 -0.12 -13.36 -0.48
C GLY A 80 -0.52 -14.63 0.27
N THR A 81 -1.57 -15.29 -0.22
CA THR A 81 -2.10 -16.55 0.34
C THR A 81 -2.23 -17.68 -0.69
N GLY A 82 -1.87 -17.43 -1.94
CA GLY A 82 -1.93 -18.41 -3.02
C GLY A 82 -0.84 -19.48 -2.89
N GLY A 83 -1.20 -20.74 -3.13
CA GLY A 83 -0.24 -21.86 -3.24
C GLY A 83 -0.11 -22.75 -2.01
N LEU A 84 -0.36 -22.28 -0.79
CA LEU A 84 -0.19 -23.08 0.42
C LEU A 84 -1.07 -22.65 1.62
N ASN A 85 -1.60 -23.67 2.30
CA ASN A 85 -2.14 -23.66 3.66
C ASN A 85 -1.03 -23.55 4.74
N ARG A 86 0.09 -22.87 4.43
CA ARG A 86 1.35 -22.93 5.23
C ARG A 86 1.75 -21.58 5.85
N PHE A 87 1.09 -20.50 5.44
CA PHE A 87 1.01 -19.21 6.14
C PHE A 87 -0.43 -18.69 6.13
N TYR A 88 -1.37 -19.55 6.53
CA TYR A 88 -2.62 -19.06 7.09
C TYR A 88 -2.24 -18.04 8.18
N PRO A 89 -2.58 -16.74 8.11
CA PRO A 89 -2.82 -16.06 9.37
C PRO A 89 -3.99 -16.84 9.96
N ASN A 90 -3.75 -17.59 11.03
CA ASN A 90 -4.76 -18.39 11.73
C ASN A 90 -6.02 -17.56 12.06
N GLY A 91 -6.94 -17.41 11.10
CA GLY A 91 -8.19 -16.64 11.22
C GLY A 91 -8.08 -15.11 11.19
N GLY A 92 -7.01 -14.50 10.67
CA GLY A 92 -6.79 -13.04 10.75
C GLY A 92 -6.50 -12.33 9.42
N PRO A 93 -6.51 -10.98 9.40
CA PRO A 93 -6.19 -10.20 8.20
C PRO A 93 -4.70 -10.23 7.87
N LEU A 94 -4.34 -10.00 6.60
CA LEU A 94 -2.95 -9.90 6.12
C LEU A 94 -2.24 -8.66 6.68
N TRP A 95 -3.01 -7.59 6.91
CA TRP A 95 -2.57 -6.36 7.54
C TRP A 95 -3.71 -5.81 8.39
N SER A 96 -3.41 -5.21 9.53
CA SER A 96 -4.41 -4.55 10.37
C SER A 96 -3.78 -3.33 11.01
N SER A 97 -4.45 -2.17 10.93
CA SER A 97 -3.93 -0.93 11.48
C SER A 97 -3.58 -1.07 12.97
N THR A 98 -4.36 -1.84 13.74
CA THR A 98 -4.14 -2.02 15.18
C THR A 98 -2.89 -2.82 15.53
N ASN A 99 -2.41 -3.65 14.61
CA ASN A 99 -1.20 -4.46 14.83
C ASN A 99 0.05 -3.76 14.27
N GLN A 100 -0.16 -2.78 13.38
CA GLN A 100 0.88 -2.19 12.53
C GLN A 100 1.21 -0.77 12.98
N LEU A 101 0.30 -0.13 13.69
CA LEU A 101 0.47 1.21 14.26
C LEU A 101 0.53 1.13 15.78
N SER A 102 1.19 2.11 16.39
CA SER A 102 1.13 2.27 17.83
C SER A 102 -0.29 2.67 18.28
N SER A 103 -0.62 2.44 19.55
CA SER A 103 -1.94 2.83 20.08
C SER A 103 -2.21 4.33 19.97
N SER A 104 -1.17 5.18 20.03
CA SER A 104 -1.31 6.63 19.80
C SER A 104 -1.58 6.94 18.34
N ASP A 105 -0.88 6.26 17.42
CA ASP A 105 -1.04 6.50 15.99
C ASP A 105 -2.36 5.95 15.46
N GLN A 106 -2.94 4.94 16.10
CA GLN A 106 -4.27 4.43 15.77
C GLN A 106 -5.35 5.53 15.90
N GLY A 107 -5.10 6.60 16.67
CA GLY A 107 -5.98 7.76 16.80
C GLY A 107 -6.27 8.50 15.49
N ILE A 108 -5.44 8.34 14.45
CA ILE A 108 -5.67 8.95 13.13
C ILE A 108 -6.94 8.44 12.44
N PHE A 109 -7.46 7.29 12.86
CA PHE A 109 -8.70 6.71 12.34
C PHE A 109 -9.94 7.09 13.14
N TYR A 110 -9.81 8.01 14.10
CA TYR A 110 -10.97 8.53 14.80
C TYR A 110 -11.78 9.42 13.87
N THR A 111 -13.07 9.13 13.77
CA THR A 111 -14.04 9.93 13.02
C THR A 111 -15.47 9.55 13.42
N ASP A 112 -16.39 10.50 13.34
CA ASP A 112 -17.82 10.31 13.58
C ASP A 112 -18.71 10.61 12.37
N ALA A 113 -18.14 11.20 11.30
CA ALA A 113 -18.91 11.69 10.16
C ALA A 113 -18.41 11.21 8.79
N ARG A 114 -17.09 11.15 8.56
CA ARG A 114 -16.53 10.86 7.24
C ARG A 114 -15.34 9.91 7.32
N PHE A 115 -15.38 8.85 6.51
CA PHE A 115 -14.23 8.01 6.27
C PHE A 115 -14.14 7.64 4.80
N ASN A 116 -13.21 8.25 4.07
CA ASN A 116 -12.98 7.97 2.66
C ASN A 116 -11.60 7.33 2.50
N LEU A 117 -11.49 6.33 1.63
CA LEU A 117 -10.25 5.59 1.44
C LEU A 117 -10.03 5.24 -0.02
N ARG A 118 -8.77 5.25 -0.44
CA ARG A 118 -8.30 4.70 -1.70
C ARG A 118 -6.96 4.00 -1.49
N ILE A 119 -6.53 3.24 -2.50
CA ILE A 119 -5.22 2.58 -2.49
C ILE A 119 -4.34 3.12 -3.61
N ARG A 120 -3.02 2.98 -3.43
CA ARG A 120 -2.02 3.21 -4.48
C ARG A 120 -1.08 2.01 -4.58
N PRO A 121 -1.29 1.08 -5.51
CA PRO A 121 -0.34 0.02 -5.79
C PRO A 121 1.04 0.57 -6.12
N GLN A 122 2.07 -0.06 -5.57
CA GLN A 122 3.47 0.29 -5.80
C GLN A 122 4.16 -0.85 -6.57
N SER A 123 5.33 -0.57 -7.12
CA SER A 123 6.17 -1.62 -7.69
C SER A 123 6.50 -2.68 -6.65
N ALA A 124 6.64 -3.93 -7.09
CA ALA A 124 6.98 -5.06 -6.22
C ALA A 124 8.18 -4.74 -5.31
N PRO A 125 8.12 -5.12 -4.02
CA PRO A 125 9.23 -4.91 -3.12
C PRO A 125 10.42 -5.79 -3.52
N GLY A 126 11.64 -5.31 -3.23
CA GLY A 126 12.85 -6.08 -3.49
C GLY A 126 12.94 -7.32 -2.60
N GLN A 127 13.76 -8.28 -3.03
CA GLN A 127 14.07 -9.46 -2.21
C GLN A 127 14.60 -9.03 -0.83
N ASN A 128 14.24 -9.78 0.22
CA ASN A 128 14.59 -9.51 1.61
C ASN A 128 13.97 -8.23 2.23
N THR A 129 13.02 -7.60 1.55
CA THR A 129 12.14 -6.59 2.20
C THR A 129 11.32 -7.28 3.29
N ASN A 130 11.10 -6.61 4.42
CA ASN A 130 10.18 -7.10 5.44
C ASN A 130 8.74 -6.81 5.00
N ASP A 131 7.87 -7.80 5.11
CA ASP A 131 6.44 -7.57 5.10
C ASP A 131 5.96 -6.95 6.43
N SER A 132 4.67 -6.65 6.51
CA SER A 132 4.00 -6.11 7.69
C SER A 132 4.16 -6.97 8.94
N LEU A 133 4.37 -8.27 8.79
CA LEU A 133 4.52 -9.23 9.89
C LEU A 133 5.98 -9.52 10.23
N GLY A 134 6.93 -8.84 9.56
CA GLY A 134 8.37 -9.01 9.74
C GLY A 134 8.98 -10.19 8.96
N ASN A 135 8.22 -10.87 8.11
CA ASN A 135 8.73 -11.94 7.25
C ASN A 135 9.43 -11.35 6.02
N LYS A 136 10.43 -12.07 5.51
CA LYS A 136 11.23 -11.63 4.36
C LYS A 136 10.59 -12.07 3.05
N CYS A 137 10.46 -11.12 2.12
CA CYS A 137 10.09 -11.41 0.73
C CYS A 137 11.16 -12.31 0.09
N GLN A 138 10.77 -13.54 -0.28
CA GLN A 138 11.72 -14.59 -0.63
C GLN A 138 12.33 -14.42 -2.02
N TYR A 139 11.54 -13.92 -2.96
CA TYR A 139 11.93 -13.74 -4.35
C TYR A 139 12.26 -12.30 -4.67
N LEU A 140 12.93 -12.09 -5.81
CA LEU A 140 12.99 -10.78 -6.45
C LEU A 140 11.57 -10.29 -6.73
N GLY A 141 11.41 -8.98 -6.82
CA GLY A 141 10.12 -8.36 -7.07
C GLY A 141 9.51 -8.90 -8.37
N ASN A 142 8.43 -9.65 -8.24
CA ASN A 142 7.68 -10.18 -9.37
C ASN A 142 7.05 -9.02 -10.15
N PRO A 143 7.28 -8.88 -11.46
CA PRO A 143 6.71 -7.79 -12.24
C PRO A 143 5.18 -7.97 -12.34
N TYR A 144 4.45 -7.19 -11.56
CA TYR A 144 3.01 -6.99 -11.73
C TYR A 144 2.76 -5.53 -12.13
N LYS A 145 1.69 -5.29 -12.89
CA LYS A 145 1.26 -3.96 -13.32
C LYS A 145 -0.04 -3.53 -12.66
N LYS A 146 -0.82 -4.48 -12.15
CA LYS A 146 -2.11 -4.24 -11.50
C LYS A 146 -2.16 -4.98 -10.16
N LEU A 147 -2.77 -4.35 -9.17
CA LEU A 147 -3.14 -4.99 -7.89
C LEU A 147 -4.62 -4.80 -7.61
N SER A 148 -5.25 -5.87 -7.10
CA SER A 148 -6.52 -5.75 -6.40
C SER A 148 -6.29 -5.96 -4.92
N VAL A 149 -6.91 -5.12 -4.09
CA VAL A 149 -6.81 -5.20 -2.63
C VAL A 149 -8.20 -5.23 -2.03
N ASP A 150 -8.44 -6.25 -1.20
CA ASP A 150 -9.70 -6.43 -0.48
C ASP A 150 -9.52 -5.86 0.93
N ILE A 151 -10.32 -4.85 1.27
CA ILE A 151 -10.25 -4.15 2.55
C ILE A 151 -11.50 -4.44 3.37
N CYS A 152 -11.32 -4.54 4.68
CA CYS A 152 -12.35 -4.52 5.68
C CYS A 152 -12.20 -3.28 6.58
N LEU A 153 -13.32 -2.61 6.85
CA LEU A 153 -13.43 -1.57 7.87
C LEU A 153 -14.26 -2.10 9.04
N ARG A 154 -13.76 -1.95 10.25
CA ARG A 154 -14.45 -2.34 11.48
C ARG A 154 -14.26 -1.37 12.63
N SER A 155 -15.08 -1.49 13.66
CA SER A 155 -14.80 -0.84 14.94
C SER A 155 -13.67 -1.56 15.68
N GLN A 156 -13.00 -0.87 16.61
CA GLN A 156 -11.82 -1.39 17.32
C GLN A 156 -12.02 -2.77 17.96
N THR A 157 -13.20 -3.03 18.52
CA THR A 157 -13.56 -4.29 19.21
C THR A 157 -14.59 -5.14 18.47
N GLY A 158 -15.04 -4.70 17.29
CA GLY A 158 -16.10 -5.37 16.52
C GLY A 158 -15.59 -6.27 15.40
N SER A 159 -16.52 -6.93 14.73
CA SER A 159 -16.28 -7.66 13.47
C SER A 159 -16.22 -6.71 12.28
N CYS A 160 -15.83 -7.23 11.11
CA CYS A 160 -15.95 -6.50 9.85
C CYS A 160 -17.34 -5.89 9.66
N ILE A 161 -17.39 -4.59 9.38
CA ILE A 161 -18.65 -3.85 9.16
C ILE A 161 -18.85 -3.66 7.66
N TYR A 162 -17.78 -3.24 6.96
CA TYR A 162 -17.82 -3.02 5.51
C TYR A 162 -16.64 -3.69 4.85
N THR A 163 -16.89 -4.35 3.72
CA THR A 163 -15.84 -4.83 2.82
C THR A 163 -15.89 -4.05 1.53
N HIS A 164 -14.73 -3.82 0.93
CA HIS A 164 -14.61 -3.22 -0.40
C HIS A 164 -13.40 -3.78 -1.13
N SER A 165 -13.57 -4.10 -2.40
CA SER A 165 -12.50 -4.55 -3.30
C SER A 165 -12.12 -3.40 -4.22
N PHE A 166 -10.88 -2.94 -4.11
CA PHE A 166 -10.27 -2.07 -5.10
C PHE A 166 -9.71 -2.97 -6.19
N GLU A 167 -10.28 -2.95 -7.38
CA GLU A 167 -9.98 -3.95 -8.42
C GLU A 167 -9.06 -3.41 -9.50
N GLU A 168 -8.07 -4.21 -9.87
CA GLU A 168 -7.20 -3.99 -11.04
C GLU A 168 -6.54 -2.61 -11.06
N VAL A 169 -6.14 -2.12 -9.88
CA VAL A 169 -5.57 -0.79 -9.76
C VAL A 169 -4.14 -0.78 -10.30
N THR A 170 -3.86 0.14 -11.21
CA THR A 170 -2.58 0.23 -11.92
C THR A 170 -1.47 0.71 -11.00
N VAL A 171 -0.30 0.06 -11.10
CA VAL A 171 0.89 0.40 -10.31
C VAL A 171 1.33 1.83 -10.59
N GLY A 172 1.55 2.58 -9.50
CA GLY A 172 1.89 4.00 -9.53
C GLY A 172 0.69 4.92 -9.65
N GLN A 173 -0.53 4.39 -9.74
CA GLN A 173 -1.77 5.16 -9.80
C GLN A 173 -2.69 4.88 -8.62
N VAL A 174 -3.55 5.83 -8.28
CA VAL A 174 -4.56 5.65 -7.22
C VAL A 174 -5.86 5.05 -7.76
N SER A 175 -6.53 4.28 -6.91
CA SER A 175 -7.88 3.81 -7.16
C SER A 175 -8.91 4.96 -7.09
N LYS A 176 -10.16 4.66 -7.49
CA LYS A 176 -11.30 5.48 -7.06
C LYS A 176 -11.36 5.56 -5.53
N VAL A 177 -11.91 6.65 -5.02
CA VAL A 177 -12.19 6.85 -3.61
C VAL A 177 -13.45 6.08 -3.24
N LYS A 178 -13.33 5.22 -2.22
CA LYS A 178 -14.47 4.59 -1.57
C LYS A 178 -14.87 5.40 -0.35
N GLU A 179 -16.10 5.88 -0.37
CA GLU A 179 -16.75 6.50 0.78
C GLU A 179 -17.40 5.42 1.63
N PHE A 180 -17.04 5.37 2.91
CA PHE A 180 -17.61 4.44 3.88
C PHE A 180 -18.61 5.15 4.77
N THR A 181 -19.73 4.49 5.05
CA THR A 181 -20.61 4.92 6.13
C THR A 181 -19.88 4.74 7.46
N VAL A 182 -19.70 5.82 8.21
CA VAL A 182 -19.04 5.77 9.52
C VAL A 182 -19.98 5.13 10.55
N PRO A 183 -19.58 4.04 11.22
CA PRO A 183 -20.36 3.48 12.32
C PRO A 183 -20.29 4.42 13.53
N ASN A 184 -21.37 4.52 14.30
CA ASN A 184 -21.35 5.28 15.55
C ASN A 184 -20.47 4.55 16.58
N THR A 185 -19.24 5.04 16.78
CA THR A 185 -18.26 4.45 17.71
C THR A 185 -17.48 5.53 18.43
N SER A 186 -17.16 5.27 19.70
CA SER A 186 -16.30 6.16 20.51
C SER A 186 -14.81 5.81 20.39
N ALA A 187 -14.45 4.89 19.51
CA ALA A 187 -13.10 4.38 19.33
C ALA A 187 -12.66 4.55 17.87
N PRO A 188 -11.35 4.65 17.58
CA PRO A 188 -10.87 4.72 16.21
C PRO A 188 -11.33 3.52 15.38
N LEU A 189 -11.62 3.75 14.10
CA LEU A 189 -11.88 2.68 13.15
C LEU A 189 -10.62 1.85 12.92
N VAL A 190 -10.80 0.61 12.46
CA VAL A 190 -9.71 -0.30 12.11
C VAL A 190 -9.84 -0.69 10.65
N VAL A 191 -8.76 -0.48 9.91
CA VAL A 191 -8.63 -0.89 8.52
C VAL A 191 -7.84 -2.19 8.48
N GLU A 192 -8.37 -3.18 7.77
CA GLU A 192 -7.76 -4.49 7.60
C GLU A 192 -7.67 -4.86 6.13
N VAL A 193 -6.57 -5.46 5.73
CA VAL A 193 -6.40 -6.03 4.38
C VAL A 193 -6.69 -7.51 4.47
N LEU A 194 -7.74 -7.95 3.78
CA LEU A 194 -8.20 -9.34 3.79
C LEU A 194 -7.50 -10.19 2.73
N GLY A 195 -7.17 -9.59 1.59
CA GLY A 195 -6.69 -10.30 0.42
C GLY A 195 -6.03 -9.36 -0.58
N VAL A 196 -5.13 -9.94 -1.39
CA VAL A 196 -4.45 -9.26 -2.48
C VAL A 196 -4.40 -10.17 -3.71
N ARG A 197 -4.63 -9.58 -4.88
CA ARG A 197 -4.52 -10.23 -6.19
C ARG A 197 -3.63 -9.38 -7.11
N TRP A 198 -3.02 -10.02 -8.09
CA TRP A 198 -2.09 -9.41 -9.04
C TRP A 198 -2.25 -9.98 -10.45
N ASP A 199 -1.68 -9.33 -11.44
CA ASP A 199 -1.66 -9.78 -12.84
C ASP A 199 -0.33 -10.45 -13.24
N TYR A 200 0.48 -10.90 -12.26
CA TYR A 200 1.82 -11.44 -12.50
C TYR A 200 1.88 -12.52 -13.59
N ALA A 201 0.94 -13.47 -13.58
CA ALA A 201 0.93 -14.54 -14.58
C ALA A 201 0.82 -13.99 -16.01
N CYS A 202 0.05 -12.92 -16.20
CA CYS A 202 -0.06 -12.21 -17.47
C CYS A 202 1.29 -11.58 -17.86
N GLN A 203 1.83 -10.77 -16.96
CA GLN A 203 3.08 -10.04 -17.18
C GLN A 203 4.25 -11.00 -17.47
N ASN A 204 4.30 -12.14 -16.80
CA ASN A 204 5.33 -13.14 -17.02
C ASN A 204 5.30 -13.74 -18.44
N TYR A 205 4.14 -13.90 -19.07
CA TYR A 205 4.05 -14.36 -20.46
C TYR A 205 4.40 -13.23 -21.44
N LEU A 206 3.93 -12.01 -21.19
CA LEU A 206 4.25 -10.85 -22.02
C LEU A 206 5.77 -10.58 -22.01
N ASP A 207 6.42 -10.67 -20.85
CA ASP A 207 7.87 -10.56 -20.70
C ASP A 207 8.66 -11.68 -21.42
N GLN A 208 8.02 -12.82 -21.71
CA GLN A 208 8.58 -13.91 -22.52
C GLN A 208 8.40 -13.69 -24.03
N GLY A 209 7.76 -12.59 -24.44
CA GLY A 209 7.55 -12.22 -25.84
C GLY A 209 6.26 -12.77 -26.46
N TYR A 210 5.33 -13.27 -25.64
CA TYR A 210 3.96 -13.52 -26.09
C TYR A 210 3.22 -12.19 -26.26
N SER A 211 2.23 -12.19 -27.14
CA SER A 211 1.32 -11.07 -27.33
C SER A 211 0.02 -11.25 -26.55
N GLU A 212 -0.67 -10.15 -26.24
CA GLU A 212 -2.00 -10.20 -25.62
C GLU A 212 -3.03 -10.99 -26.44
N SER A 213 -2.85 -10.97 -27.76
CA SER A 213 -3.71 -11.67 -28.71
C SER A 213 -3.49 -13.19 -28.72
N ASP A 214 -2.42 -13.68 -28.11
CA ASP A 214 -2.13 -15.10 -28.06
C ASP A 214 -3.10 -15.84 -27.14
N ALA A 215 -3.62 -16.96 -27.61
CA ALA A 215 -4.52 -17.81 -26.82
C ALA A 215 -3.86 -18.30 -25.51
N ALA A 216 -2.53 -18.44 -25.49
CA ALA A 216 -1.76 -18.77 -24.30
C ALA A 216 -1.83 -17.67 -23.22
N VAL A 217 -2.00 -16.41 -23.62
CA VAL A 217 -2.08 -15.22 -22.75
C VAL A 217 -3.52 -14.97 -22.31
N ASN A 218 -4.48 -15.10 -23.23
CA ASN A 218 -5.90 -14.86 -22.96
C ASN A 218 -6.48 -15.75 -21.83
N GLY A 219 -5.97 -16.97 -21.65
CA GLY A 219 -6.37 -17.88 -20.57
C GLY A 219 -5.67 -17.67 -19.22
N VAL A 220 -4.57 -16.90 -19.17
CA VAL A 220 -3.70 -16.75 -17.98
C VAL A 220 -3.64 -15.32 -17.45
N CYS A 221 -4.33 -14.38 -18.09
CA CYS A 221 -4.35 -12.98 -17.70
C CYS A 221 -5.42 -12.51 -16.67
N PRO A 222 -6.23 -13.35 -15.99
CA PRO A 222 -7.05 -12.82 -14.90
C PRO A 222 -6.17 -12.50 -13.67
N MET A 223 -6.66 -11.58 -12.83
CA MET A 223 -6.05 -11.31 -11.53
C MET A 223 -5.98 -12.58 -10.67
N GLY A 224 -4.77 -13.08 -10.46
CA GLY A 224 -4.49 -14.26 -9.63
C GLY A 224 -4.22 -13.88 -8.18
N GLN A 225 -4.37 -14.82 -7.26
CA GLN A 225 -3.90 -14.63 -5.88
C GLN A 225 -2.38 -14.45 -5.88
N VAL A 226 -1.90 -13.51 -5.05
CA VAL A 226 -0.47 -13.39 -4.77
C VAL A 226 -0.01 -14.66 -4.05
N TRP A 227 1.13 -15.21 -4.44
CA TRP A 227 1.65 -16.41 -3.81
C TRP A 227 2.15 -16.14 -2.39
N ASP A 228 2.07 -17.13 -1.51
CA ASP A 228 2.50 -17.06 -0.10
C ASP A 228 4.00 -16.76 0.07
N THR A 229 4.80 -17.06 -0.95
CA THR A 229 6.24 -16.80 -1.02
C THR A 229 6.60 -15.47 -1.68
N SER A 230 5.61 -14.79 -2.23
CA SER A 230 5.79 -13.53 -2.98
C SER A 230 5.17 -12.37 -2.23
N CYS A 231 5.76 -11.19 -2.43
CA CYS A 231 5.27 -9.96 -1.82
C CYS A 231 4.72 -8.98 -2.85
N VAL A 232 3.77 -8.19 -2.39
CA VAL A 232 3.29 -6.97 -3.06
C VAL A 232 3.54 -5.77 -2.17
N LYS A 233 3.49 -4.57 -2.75
CA LYS A 233 3.59 -3.30 -2.03
C LYS A 233 2.53 -2.31 -2.50
N PHE A 234 1.93 -1.57 -1.59
CA PHE A 234 0.98 -0.51 -1.87
C PHE A 234 0.91 0.51 -0.72
N ASP A 235 0.26 1.62 -0.96
CA ASP A 235 -0.11 2.60 0.06
C ASP A 235 -1.63 2.59 0.28
N ILE A 236 -2.05 2.91 1.50
CA ILE A 236 -3.43 3.26 1.81
C ILE A 236 -3.49 4.77 2.03
N GLN A 237 -4.38 5.45 1.33
CA GLN A 237 -4.67 6.86 1.54
C GLN A 237 -6.09 7.01 2.06
N PHE A 238 -6.28 7.81 3.10
CA PHE A 238 -7.61 8.02 3.67
C PHE A 238 -7.80 9.43 4.21
N SER A 239 -9.05 9.89 4.19
CA SER A 239 -9.49 11.13 4.81
C SER A 239 -10.53 10.85 5.89
N THR A 240 -10.45 11.63 6.97
CA THR A 240 -11.44 11.67 8.06
C THR A 240 -12.04 13.07 8.16
N ASP A 241 -13.00 13.28 9.04
CA ASP A 241 -13.52 14.62 9.38
C ASP A 241 -12.44 15.61 9.85
N HIS A 242 -11.31 15.12 10.36
CA HIS A 242 -10.20 15.94 10.84
C HIS A 242 -9.15 16.30 9.77
N THR A 243 -9.23 15.71 8.58
CA THR A 243 -8.32 15.98 7.46
C THR A 243 -9.07 16.63 6.30
N LYS A 244 -8.35 17.17 5.32
CA LYS A 244 -8.94 17.52 4.03
C LYS A 244 -9.40 16.26 3.31
N ASP A 245 -10.50 16.35 2.56
CA ASP A 245 -10.96 15.25 1.72
C ASP A 245 -10.13 15.16 0.43
N PHE A 246 -10.26 14.04 -0.28
CA PHE A 246 -9.78 13.95 -1.66
C PHE A 246 -10.47 15.00 -2.54
N PRO A 247 -9.76 15.58 -3.52
CA PRO A 247 -10.34 16.60 -4.37
C PRO A 247 -11.49 16.06 -5.21
N SER A 248 -12.38 16.95 -5.67
CA SER A 248 -13.55 16.57 -6.48
C SER A 248 -13.19 15.94 -7.83
N SER A 249 -11.96 16.13 -8.30
CA SER A 249 -11.40 15.46 -9.47
C SER A 249 -11.08 13.98 -9.22
N ALA A 250 -10.93 13.56 -7.96
CA ALA A 250 -10.72 12.16 -7.62
C ALA A 250 -12.03 11.38 -7.83
N PRO A 251 -12.06 10.40 -8.74
CA PRO A 251 -13.28 9.66 -9.03
C PRO A 251 -13.72 8.81 -7.84
N ARG A 252 -15.03 8.64 -7.68
CA ARG A 252 -15.66 7.91 -6.56
C ARG A 252 -16.47 6.71 -7.07
N TYR A 253 -16.70 5.74 -6.20
CA TYR A 253 -17.54 4.56 -6.47
C TYR A 253 -19.03 4.87 -6.49
#